data_AF-A0A5N6KS74-F1
#
_entry.id   AF-A0A5N6KS74-F1
#
_cell.length_a   1.000
_cell.length_b   1.000
_cell.length_c   1.000
_cell.angle_alpha   90.00
_cell.angle_beta   90.00
_cell.angle_gamma   90.00
#
_symmetry.space_group_name_H-M   'P 1'
#
loop_
_entity.id
_entity.type
_entity.pdbx_description
1 polymer ?
#
loop_
_entity_poly.entity_id
_entity_poly.type
_entity_poly.pdbx_seq_one_letter_code
_entity_poly.pdbx_strand_id
1 'polypeptide(L)'
;MTPTEDDHSDAESFKSAQDEVNDLPGSAAAESEKHFSPEDEAKFLNESNTHKTTANAFFSKASYTDAITTYDKALASCPTYLDYEIAVLRANIAACYLKLEEWKTAMDNASLAIESLDRLDSEVGLPSKPAKDGTPAVTEAADDDNRVQEVDEEQAARIERLEKSGRGLAEVRRLRVKALLRRARARASLAKWADLAGAEEDYTALLAAPLADVLGPMDRRTVEAGLREVRPQLAQAKEAEMAEMMGKLKDMGNGVLGLFGLSTDNFKFEKGEGGGYSMQFDQNAGKRGSS
;
A
#
# COMPACT_ATOMS: atom_id res chain seq x y z
N MET A 1 55.41 -1.88 44.66
CA MET A 1 56.65 -2.58 44.27
C MET A 1 56.25 -3.96 43.79
N THR A 2 56.13 -4.12 42.47
CA THR A 2 56.37 -5.39 41.76
C THR A 2 57.81 -5.84 42.05
N PRO A 3 58.22 -7.12 41.91
CA PRO A 3 58.10 -7.93 40.67
C PRO A 3 57.88 -9.45 40.96
N THR A 4 57.86 -10.46 40.09
CA THR A 4 58.36 -10.73 38.71
C THR A 4 57.76 -12.12 38.33
N GLU A 5 57.20 -12.33 37.12
CA GLU A 5 57.79 -13.07 35.96
C GLU A 5 57.79 -14.62 36.16
N ASP A 6 57.44 -15.52 35.23
CA ASP A 6 57.51 -15.62 33.75
C ASP A 6 56.41 -16.61 33.26
N ASP A 7 55.68 -16.39 32.17
CA ASP A 7 56.01 -16.62 30.75
C ASP A 7 56.16 -18.10 30.34
N HIS A 8 55.25 -18.59 29.48
CA HIS A 8 55.57 -19.23 28.20
C HIS A 8 54.34 -19.74 27.44
N SER A 9 54.44 -19.53 26.13
CA SER A 9 53.60 -19.93 25.00
C SER A 9 53.31 -21.43 24.89
N ASP A 10 52.19 -21.81 24.27
CA ASP A 10 52.24 -22.59 23.01
C ASP A 10 50.85 -22.86 22.41
N ALA A 11 50.88 -22.97 21.08
CA ALA A 11 49.78 -23.06 20.16
C ALA A 11 49.26 -24.50 19.93
N GLU A 12 47.99 -24.57 19.51
CA GLU A 12 47.31 -25.60 18.71
C GLU A 12 47.34 -27.09 19.12
N SER A 13 46.14 -27.65 19.32
CA SER A 13 45.86 -29.03 18.89
C SER A 13 44.40 -29.20 18.48
N PHE A 14 44.22 -29.32 17.16
CA PHE A 14 43.02 -29.74 16.47
C PHE A 14 42.88 -31.27 16.60
N LYS A 15 41.78 -31.76 17.19
CA LYS A 15 41.36 -33.17 17.01
C LYS A 15 39.85 -33.27 16.82
N SER A 16 39.54 -33.79 15.64
CA SER A 16 38.27 -34.21 15.07
C SER A 16 37.47 -35.16 15.97
N ALA A 17 36.15 -34.97 16.00
CA ALA A 17 35.17 -36.03 16.12
C ALA A 17 33.84 -35.57 15.47
N GLN A 18 33.81 -35.68 14.13
CA GLN A 18 32.56 -35.89 13.40
C GLN A 18 32.16 -37.35 13.59
N ASP A 19 31.03 -37.59 14.24
CA ASP A 19 30.02 -38.60 13.87
C ASP A 19 29.02 -38.74 15.03
N GLU A 20 27.87 -38.08 14.89
CA GLU A 20 26.57 -38.67 15.23
C GLU A 20 25.49 -37.83 14.52
N VAL A 21 25.20 -38.27 13.30
CA VAL A 21 24.00 -37.87 12.57
C VAL A 21 22.83 -38.76 13.01
N ASN A 22 21.65 -38.15 12.96
CA ASN A 22 20.32 -38.75 12.85
C ASN A 22 19.55 -38.98 14.16
N ASP A 23 18.78 -37.95 14.56
CA ASP A 23 17.34 -38.12 14.76
C ASP A 23 16.63 -36.77 14.61
N LEU A 24 16.04 -36.56 13.44
CA LEU A 24 14.93 -35.63 13.26
C LEU A 24 13.68 -36.26 13.85
N PRO A 25 12.87 -35.47 14.56
CA PRO A 25 11.52 -35.32 14.06
C PRO A 25 11.30 -33.87 13.68
N GLY A 26 10.98 -33.67 12.41
CA GLY A 26 10.37 -32.45 11.93
C GLY A 26 9.12 -32.14 12.76
N SER A 27 9.26 -31.22 13.69
CA SER A 27 8.17 -30.34 14.07
C SER A 27 8.44 -29.05 13.33
N ALA A 28 7.81 -28.91 12.16
CA ALA A 28 7.43 -27.59 11.69
C ALA A 28 6.46 -27.06 12.74
N ALA A 29 7.01 -26.51 13.83
CA ALA A 29 6.27 -25.70 14.74
C ALA A 29 5.82 -24.51 13.90
N ALA A 30 4.56 -24.56 13.47
CA ALA A 30 3.82 -23.38 13.07
C ALA A 30 4.21 -22.28 14.07
N GLU A 31 4.75 -21.17 13.56
CA GLU A 31 5.05 -20.00 14.38
C GLU A 31 3.72 -19.46 14.90
N SER A 32 3.22 -20.06 15.99
CA SER A 32 2.01 -19.59 16.65
C SER A 32 2.31 -18.17 17.11
N GLU A 33 1.64 -17.19 16.51
CA GLU A 33 1.69 -15.81 16.98
C GLU A 33 1.52 -15.81 18.51
N LYS A 34 2.53 -15.33 19.24
CA LYS A 34 2.48 -15.26 20.70
C LYS A 34 1.45 -14.21 21.10
N HIS A 35 0.24 -14.64 21.42
CA HIS A 35 -0.82 -13.77 21.92
C HIS A 35 -0.69 -13.57 23.43
N PHE A 36 -1.14 -12.42 23.91
CA PHE A 36 -1.19 -12.13 25.34
C PHE A 36 -2.27 -12.97 26.02
N SER A 37 -2.17 -13.09 27.35
CA SER A 37 -3.29 -13.61 28.15
C SER A 37 -4.51 -12.69 27.96
N PRO A 38 -5.76 -13.20 28.09
CA PRO A 38 -6.95 -12.36 27.97
C PRO A 38 -6.95 -11.15 28.92
N GLU A 39 -6.34 -11.29 30.10
CA GLU A 39 -6.22 -10.22 31.09
C GLU A 39 -5.22 -9.14 30.64
N ASP A 40 -4.04 -9.54 30.16
CA ASP A 40 -3.02 -8.62 29.66
C ASP A 40 -3.49 -7.93 28.37
N GLU A 41 -4.14 -8.66 27.47
CA GLU A 41 -4.73 -8.12 26.25
C GLU A 41 -5.77 -7.03 26.58
N ALA A 42 -6.67 -7.31 27.52
CA ALA A 42 -7.66 -6.33 27.97
C ALA A 42 -7.02 -5.09 28.58
N LYS A 43 -5.92 -5.24 29.33
CA LYS A 43 -5.17 -4.13 29.91
C LYS A 43 -4.54 -3.24 28.82
N PHE A 44 -3.83 -3.83 27.85
CA PHE A 44 -3.23 -3.11 26.74
C PHE A 44 -4.29 -2.42 25.87
N LEU A 45 -5.40 -3.11 25.60
CA LEU A 45 -6.52 -2.53 24.85
C LEU A 45 -7.17 -1.36 25.60
N ASN A 46 -7.33 -1.45 26.92
CA ASN A 46 -7.85 -0.35 27.73
C ASN A 46 -6.91 0.87 27.75
N GLU A 47 -5.61 0.64 27.83
CA GLU A 47 -4.58 1.69 27.73
C GLU A 47 -4.64 2.38 26.34
N SER A 48 -4.65 1.59 25.27
CA SER A 48 -4.81 2.09 23.89
C SER A 48 -6.10 2.90 23.73
N ASN A 49 -7.22 2.43 24.27
CA ASN A 49 -8.51 3.13 24.22
C ASN A 49 -8.53 4.45 25.02
N THR A 50 -7.77 4.52 26.11
CA THR A 50 -7.60 5.76 26.90
C THR A 50 -6.86 6.81 26.07
N HIS A 51 -5.78 6.41 25.40
CA HIS A 51 -5.07 7.28 24.46
C HIS A 51 -5.96 7.68 23.28
N LYS A 52 -6.68 6.74 22.67
CA LYS A 52 -7.64 7.01 21.57
C LYS A 52 -8.69 8.05 21.97
N THR A 53 -9.24 7.95 23.18
CA THR A 53 -10.24 8.90 23.70
C THR A 53 -9.65 10.30 23.87
N THR A 54 -8.41 10.38 24.34
CA THR A 54 -7.68 11.65 24.47
C THR A 54 -7.36 12.26 23.09
N ALA A 55 -6.94 11.42 22.13
CA ALA A 55 -6.68 11.83 20.75
C ALA A 55 -7.95 12.35 20.05
N ASN A 56 -9.10 11.69 20.26
CA ASN A 56 -10.40 12.17 19.79
C ASN A 56 -10.74 13.56 20.35
N ALA A 57 -10.43 13.81 21.63
CA ALA A 57 -10.63 15.12 22.24
C ALA A 57 -9.73 16.19 21.58
N PHE A 58 -8.46 15.89 21.29
CA PHE A 58 -7.59 16.80 20.53
C PHE A 58 -8.09 17.03 19.10
N PHE A 59 -8.53 15.97 18.42
CA PHE A 59 -9.09 16.06 17.07
C PHE A 59 -10.32 16.98 17.03
N SER A 60 -11.23 16.86 18.01
CA SER A 60 -12.42 17.71 18.11
C SER A 60 -12.11 19.18 18.32
N LYS A 61 -10.94 19.49 18.90
CA LYS A 61 -10.41 20.85 19.10
C LYS A 61 -9.57 21.34 17.92
N ALA A 62 -9.53 20.59 16.81
CA ALA A 62 -8.67 20.83 15.67
C ALA A 62 -7.16 20.85 15.98
N SER A 63 -6.72 20.31 17.13
CA SER A 63 -5.29 20.11 17.41
C SER A 63 -4.83 18.78 16.79
N TYR A 64 -4.64 18.79 15.48
CA TYR A 64 -4.39 17.56 14.73
C TYR A 64 -3.02 16.94 15.02
N THR A 65 -1.99 17.75 15.26
CA THR A 65 -0.64 17.27 15.59
C THR A 65 -0.61 16.58 16.96
N ASP A 66 -1.31 17.15 17.95
CA ASP A 66 -1.44 16.53 19.28
C ASP A 66 -2.28 15.25 19.21
N ALA A 67 -3.35 15.28 18.39
CA ALA A 67 -4.17 14.10 18.13
C ALA A 67 -3.34 12.96 17.52
N ILE A 68 -2.53 13.24 16.48
CA ILE A 68 -1.62 12.27 15.85
C ILE A 68 -0.67 11.68 16.88
N THR A 69 0.06 12.52 17.61
CA THR A 69 1.01 12.08 18.64
C THR A 69 0.35 11.18 19.69
N THR A 70 -0.91 11.46 20.02
CA THR A 70 -1.67 10.66 20.99
C THR A 70 -2.22 9.37 20.38
N TYR A 71 -2.61 9.36 19.10
CA TYR A 71 -2.97 8.13 18.39
C TYR A 71 -1.76 7.22 18.20
N ASP A 72 -0.56 7.75 17.96
CA ASP A 72 0.66 6.94 17.85
C ASP A 72 0.97 6.22 19.17
N LYS A 73 0.74 6.89 20.31
CA LYS A 73 0.79 6.24 21.64
C LYS A 73 -0.26 5.14 21.75
N ALA A 74 -1.48 5.39 21.27
CA ALA A 74 -2.52 4.36 21.25
C ALA A 74 -2.11 3.14 20.39
N LEU A 75 -1.47 3.37 19.24
CA LEU A 75 -0.93 2.29 18.39
C LEU A 75 0.15 1.50 19.12
N ALA A 76 1.08 2.19 19.78
CA ALA A 76 2.20 1.55 20.48
C ALA A 76 1.74 0.65 21.65
N SER A 77 0.64 1.02 22.32
CA SER A 77 0.04 0.20 23.38
C SER A 77 -0.92 -0.88 22.85
N CYS A 78 -1.26 -0.90 21.54
CA CYS A 78 -2.21 -1.85 20.98
C CYS A 78 -1.48 -3.15 20.53
N PRO A 79 -1.91 -4.34 20.97
CA PRO A 79 -1.37 -5.60 20.46
C PRO A 79 -1.49 -5.71 18.94
N THR A 80 -0.41 -6.14 18.28
CA THR A 80 -0.25 -6.07 16.81
C THR A 80 -1.20 -6.98 16.04
N TYR A 81 -1.77 -7.99 16.69
CA TYR A 81 -2.73 -8.93 16.11
C TYR A 81 -4.19 -8.45 16.23
N LEU A 82 -4.46 -7.29 16.85
CA LEU A 82 -5.80 -6.70 16.94
C LEU A 82 -6.07 -5.81 15.72
N ASP A 83 -6.21 -6.45 14.55
CA ASP A 83 -6.33 -5.81 13.25
C ASP A 83 -7.39 -4.70 13.18
N TYR A 84 -8.56 -4.93 13.79
CA TYR A 84 -9.63 -3.94 13.78
C TYR A 84 -9.25 -2.67 14.55
N GLU A 85 -8.64 -2.82 15.72
CA GLU A 85 -8.27 -1.68 16.57
C GLU A 85 -7.15 -0.87 15.91
N ILE A 86 -6.17 -1.56 15.31
CA ILE A 86 -5.11 -0.94 14.51
C ILE A 86 -5.72 -0.16 13.33
N ALA A 87 -6.68 -0.76 12.61
CA ALA A 87 -7.35 -0.11 11.51
C ALA A 87 -8.10 1.16 11.94
N VAL A 88 -8.80 1.14 13.08
CA VAL A 88 -9.49 2.32 13.63
C VAL A 88 -8.50 3.45 13.87
N LEU A 89 -7.40 3.16 14.56
CA LEU A 89 -6.41 4.17 14.92
C LEU A 89 -5.73 4.76 13.68
N ARG A 90 -5.28 3.92 12.74
CA ARG A 90 -4.67 4.36 11.47
C ARG A 90 -5.65 5.18 10.62
N ALA A 91 -6.91 4.78 10.55
CA ALA A 91 -7.94 5.51 9.82
C ALA A 91 -8.21 6.90 10.43
N ASN A 92 -8.09 7.05 11.75
CA ASN A 92 -8.19 8.34 12.43
C ASN A 92 -6.93 9.20 12.25
N ILE A 93 -5.73 8.61 12.27
CA ILE A 93 -4.49 9.31 11.92
C ILE A 93 -4.56 9.85 10.49
N ALA A 94 -5.04 9.04 9.53
CA ALA A 94 -5.28 9.50 8.16
C ALA A 94 -6.24 10.71 8.11
N ALA A 95 -7.29 10.72 8.95
CA ALA A 95 -8.20 11.85 9.04
C ALA A 95 -7.50 13.13 9.54
N CYS A 96 -6.58 13.02 10.51
CA CYS A 96 -5.76 14.15 10.96
C CYS A 96 -4.87 14.69 9.84
N TYR A 97 -4.16 13.81 9.13
CA TYR A 97 -3.28 14.25 8.03
C TYR A 97 -4.04 14.87 6.86
N LEU A 98 -5.26 14.40 6.57
CA LEU A 98 -6.14 15.07 5.60
C LEU A 98 -6.50 16.50 6.03
N LYS A 99 -6.64 16.76 7.33
CA LYS A 99 -6.91 18.10 7.86
C LYS A 99 -5.68 19.01 7.84
N LEU A 100 -4.50 18.40 7.86
CA LEU A 100 -3.21 19.09 7.73
C LEU A 100 -2.74 19.21 6.27
N GLU A 101 -3.50 18.67 5.31
CA GLU A 101 -3.15 18.67 3.89
C GLU A 101 -1.85 17.89 3.57
N GLU A 102 -1.46 16.99 4.46
CA GLU A 102 -0.32 16.08 4.30
C GLU A 102 -0.75 14.83 3.54
N TRP A 103 -1.03 15.00 2.24
CA TRP A 103 -1.72 14.01 1.40
C TRP A 103 -1.04 12.66 1.36
N LYS A 104 0.29 12.64 1.19
CA LYS A 104 1.06 11.39 1.09
C LYS A 104 0.95 10.57 2.38
N THR A 105 1.15 11.20 3.53
CA THR A 105 1.06 10.54 4.84
C THR A 105 -0.36 10.11 5.18
N ALA A 106 -1.37 10.89 4.77
CA ALA A 106 -2.77 10.51 4.88
C ALA A 106 -3.09 9.24 4.06
N MET A 107 -2.62 9.19 2.80
CA MET A 107 -2.79 8.05 1.91
C MET A 107 -2.12 6.79 2.48
N ASP A 108 -0.90 6.92 2.99
CA ASP A 108 -0.14 5.79 3.54
C ASP A 108 -0.84 5.22 4.80
N ASN A 109 -1.30 6.07 5.71
CA ASN A 109 -2.06 5.63 6.89
C ASN A 109 -3.41 4.99 6.53
N ALA A 110 -4.13 5.54 5.55
CA ALA A 110 -5.39 4.96 5.09
C ALA A 110 -5.16 3.59 4.42
N SER A 111 -4.05 3.42 3.69
CA SER A 111 -3.67 2.14 3.09
C SER A 111 -3.37 1.09 4.15
N LEU A 112 -2.59 1.44 5.18
CA LEU A 112 -2.28 0.53 6.28
C LEU A 112 -3.53 0.16 7.11
N ALA A 113 -4.52 1.05 7.19
CA ALA A 113 -5.82 0.71 7.76
C ALA A 113 -6.56 -0.33 6.91
N ILE A 114 -6.60 -0.14 5.58
CA ILE A 114 -7.22 -1.08 4.63
C ILE A 114 -6.53 -2.45 4.69
N GLU A 115 -5.20 -2.51 4.67
CA GLU A 115 -4.43 -3.75 4.80
C GLU A 115 -4.80 -4.54 6.07
N SER A 116 -5.11 -3.83 7.16
CA SER A 116 -5.54 -4.48 8.41
C SER A 116 -6.98 -4.99 8.32
N LEU A 117 -7.86 -4.30 7.59
CA LEU A 117 -9.23 -4.75 7.34
C LEU A 117 -9.29 -5.89 6.33
N ASP A 118 -8.35 -5.96 5.38
CA ASP A 118 -8.21 -7.05 4.40
C ASP A 118 -7.98 -8.38 5.11
N ARG A 119 -7.24 -8.39 6.23
CA ARG A 119 -7.07 -9.57 7.08
C ARG A 119 -8.33 -10.00 7.84
N LEU A 120 -9.38 -9.19 7.83
CA LEU A 120 -10.66 -9.43 8.52
C LEU A 120 -11.84 -9.67 7.56
N ASP A 121 -11.73 -9.25 6.30
CA ASP A 121 -12.80 -9.30 5.30
C ASP A 121 -12.19 -9.34 3.90
N SER A 122 -11.76 -10.54 3.47
CA SER A 122 -11.11 -10.80 2.17
C SER A 122 -12.07 -10.73 0.98
N GLU A 123 -13.39 -10.75 1.20
CA GLU A 123 -14.40 -10.63 0.12
C GLU A 123 -14.26 -9.30 -0.64
N VAL A 124 -13.70 -8.27 0.00
CA VAL A 124 -13.41 -6.98 -0.64
C VAL A 124 -11.94 -6.98 -1.09
N GLY A 125 -11.62 -7.83 -2.06
CA GLY A 125 -10.28 -7.93 -2.65
C GLY A 125 -9.92 -6.70 -3.49
N LEU A 126 -9.52 -5.62 -2.84
CA LEU A 126 -8.91 -4.47 -3.52
C LEU A 126 -7.42 -4.69 -3.69
N PRO A 127 -6.81 -4.27 -4.82
CA PRO A 127 -5.37 -4.35 -4.99
C PRO A 127 -4.69 -3.48 -3.92
N SER A 128 -4.12 -4.13 -2.91
CA SER A 128 -3.54 -3.47 -1.72
C SER A 128 -2.14 -2.88 -1.98
N LYS A 129 -1.57 -3.04 -3.18
CA LYS A 129 -0.26 -2.49 -3.56
C LYS A 129 -0.22 -2.01 -5.01
N PRO A 130 0.49 -0.90 -5.32
CA PRO A 130 1.02 -0.73 -6.66
C PRO A 130 2.00 -1.88 -6.93
N ALA A 131 1.83 -2.56 -8.07
CA ALA A 131 2.78 -3.58 -8.52
C ALA A 131 4.20 -2.97 -8.48
N LYS A 132 5.12 -3.64 -7.80
CA LYS A 132 6.53 -3.20 -7.72
C LYS A 132 7.26 -3.33 -9.06
N ASP A 133 6.61 -3.82 -10.10
CA ASP A 133 7.17 -3.94 -11.44
C ASP A 133 6.20 -3.29 -12.43
N GLY A 134 6.69 -2.29 -13.16
CA GLY A 134 5.96 -1.42 -14.08
C GLY A 134 5.36 -2.12 -15.30
N THR A 135 4.51 -3.11 -15.06
CA THR A 135 3.74 -3.81 -16.07
C THR A 135 2.33 -3.22 -16.07
N PRO A 136 1.86 -2.62 -17.16
CA PRO A 136 0.51 -2.08 -17.22
C PRO A 136 -0.49 -3.23 -17.09
N ALA A 137 -1.33 -3.19 -16.05
CA ALA A 137 -2.46 -4.09 -15.91
C ALA A 137 -3.46 -3.78 -17.02
N VAL A 138 -3.46 -4.62 -18.06
CA VAL A 138 -4.58 -4.69 -18.99
C VAL A 138 -5.68 -5.44 -18.25
N THR A 139 -6.74 -4.71 -17.90
CA THR A 139 -7.95 -5.27 -17.31
C THR A 139 -8.73 -6.00 -18.39
N GLU A 140 -8.64 -7.33 -18.41
CA GLU A 140 -9.70 -8.14 -18.98
C GLU A 140 -10.83 -8.23 -17.96
N ALA A 141 -11.90 -7.48 -18.22
CA ALA A 141 -13.18 -7.67 -17.58
C ALA A 141 -13.77 -8.99 -18.09
N ALA A 142 -13.78 -10.02 -17.26
CA ALA A 142 -14.53 -11.26 -17.51
C ALA A 142 -14.99 -11.90 -16.20
N ASP A 143 -16.32 -12.01 -16.10
CA ASP A 143 -17.14 -12.87 -15.23
C ASP A 143 -16.91 -12.85 -13.70
N ASP A 144 -17.63 -11.91 -13.09
CA ASP A 144 -18.10 -11.94 -11.71
C ASP A 144 -19.31 -12.90 -11.60
N ASP A 145 -19.08 -14.11 -11.06
CA ASP A 145 -19.94 -14.68 -10.02
C ASP A 145 -19.20 -15.88 -9.38
N ASN A 146 -19.09 -15.84 -8.05
CA ASN A 146 -18.63 -16.94 -7.21
C ASN A 146 -17.13 -17.30 -7.20
N ARG A 147 -16.26 -16.31 -6.96
CA ARG A 147 -14.89 -16.59 -6.50
C ARG A 147 -14.92 -16.86 -4.98
N VAL A 148 -15.24 -18.09 -4.59
CA VAL A 148 -15.07 -18.56 -3.20
C VAL A 148 -13.58 -18.50 -2.90
N GLN A 149 -13.16 -17.48 -2.15
CA GLN A 149 -11.79 -17.40 -1.66
C GLN A 149 -11.69 -18.34 -0.46
N GLU A 150 -10.86 -19.37 -0.55
CA GLU A 150 -10.59 -20.26 0.57
C GLU A 150 -10.07 -19.40 1.74
N VAL A 151 -10.81 -19.44 2.85
CA VAL A 151 -10.40 -18.80 4.09
C VAL A 151 -9.41 -19.75 4.73
N ASP A 152 -8.15 -19.34 4.82
CA ASP A 152 -7.15 -20.12 5.54
C ASP A 152 -7.45 -20.15 7.04
N GLU A 153 -6.83 -21.10 7.76
CA GLU A 153 -7.05 -21.29 9.20
C GLU A 153 -6.72 -20.01 10.00
N GLU A 154 -5.79 -19.19 9.50
CA GLU A 154 -5.37 -17.95 10.14
C GLU A 154 -6.45 -16.87 10.03
N GLN A 155 -6.99 -16.65 8.84
CA GLN A 155 -8.07 -15.69 8.61
C GLN A 155 -9.35 -16.12 9.34
N ALA A 156 -9.65 -17.42 9.40
CA ALA A 156 -10.76 -17.93 10.20
C ALA A 156 -10.59 -17.59 11.69
N ALA A 157 -9.38 -17.77 12.24
CA ALA A 157 -9.08 -17.38 13.62
C ALA A 157 -9.17 -15.86 13.86
N ARG A 158 -8.78 -15.04 12.88
CA ARG A 158 -8.93 -13.58 12.93
C ARG A 158 -10.41 -13.16 12.94
N ILE A 159 -11.24 -13.79 12.11
CA ILE A 159 -12.71 -13.57 12.07
C ILE A 159 -13.35 -14.00 13.38
N GLU A 160 -13.02 -15.19 13.91
CA GLU A 160 -13.56 -15.66 15.19
C GLU A 160 -13.22 -14.71 16.34
N ARG A 161 -12.01 -14.14 16.35
CA ARG A 161 -11.60 -13.13 17.34
C ARG A 161 -12.42 -11.85 17.21
N LEU A 162 -12.67 -11.38 15.99
CA LEU A 162 -13.51 -10.22 15.75
C LEU A 162 -14.93 -10.45 16.31
N GLU A 163 -15.51 -11.60 16.06
CA GLU A 163 -16.83 -11.97 16.59
C GLU A 163 -16.84 -12.04 18.12
N LYS A 164 -15.81 -12.62 18.74
CA LYS A 164 -15.64 -12.64 20.20
C LYS A 164 -15.53 -11.25 20.81
N SER A 165 -15.03 -10.26 20.06
CA SER A 165 -15.01 -8.85 20.49
C SER A 165 -16.37 -8.15 20.39
N GLY A 166 -17.41 -8.84 19.90
CA GLY A 166 -18.76 -8.30 19.69
C GLY A 166 -18.88 -7.45 18.42
N ARG A 167 -17.88 -7.50 17.54
CA ARG A 167 -17.85 -6.75 16.28
C ARG A 167 -18.27 -7.66 15.13
N GLY A 168 -19.00 -7.10 14.18
CA GLY A 168 -19.44 -7.81 12.99
C GLY A 168 -18.79 -7.28 11.72
N LEU A 169 -18.88 -8.06 10.66
CA LEU A 169 -18.39 -7.72 9.32
C LEU A 169 -18.93 -6.37 8.80
N ALA A 170 -20.17 -6.03 9.15
CA ALA A 170 -20.75 -4.73 8.81
C ALA A 170 -19.97 -3.55 9.43
N GLU A 171 -19.38 -3.71 10.62
CA GLU A 171 -18.56 -2.66 11.24
C GLU A 171 -17.19 -2.53 10.53
N VAL A 172 -16.57 -3.66 10.18
CA VAL A 172 -15.35 -3.71 9.36
C VAL A 172 -15.57 -2.98 8.05
N ARG A 173 -16.67 -3.28 7.35
CA ARG A 173 -17.03 -2.64 6.07
C ARG A 173 -17.27 -1.14 6.21
N ARG A 174 -17.96 -0.68 7.26
CA ARG A 174 -18.13 0.76 7.52
C ARG A 174 -16.80 1.46 7.78
N LEU A 175 -15.87 0.81 8.48
CA LEU A 175 -14.54 1.34 8.70
C LEU A 175 -13.72 1.37 7.39
N ARG A 176 -13.86 0.34 6.55
CA ARG A 176 -13.26 0.26 5.21
C ARG A 176 -13.76 1.39 4.32
N VAL A 177 -15.07 1.67 4.32
CA VAL A 177 -15.65 2.82 3.61
C VAL A 177 -14.95 4.13 4.01
N LYS A 178 -14.78 4.37 5.31
CA LYS A 178 -14.10 5.57 5.81
C LYS A 178 -12.63 5.61 5.39
N ALA A 179 -11.93 4.49 5.42
CA ALA A 179 -10.52 4.42 5.01
C ALA A 179 -10.34 4.68 3.51
N LEU A 180 -11.18 4.07 2.67
CA LEU A 180 -11.17 4.27 1.21
C LEU A 180 -11.52 5.70 0.83
N LEU A 181 -12.55 6.30 1.41
CA LEU A 181 -12.89 7.72 1.16
C LEU A 181 -11.71 8.65 1.49
N ARG A 182 -10.98 8.37 2.57
CA ARG A 182 -9.81 9.15 2.95
C ARG A 182 -8.63 8.95 1.99
N ARG A 183 -8.38 7.70 1.58
CA ARG A 183 -7.33 7.36 0.62
C ARG A 183 -7.61 7.98 -0.75
N ALA A 184 -8.84 7.84 -1.24
CA ALA A 184 -9.30 8.42 -2.51
C ALA A 184 -9.12 9.94 -2.52
N ARG A 185 -9.51 10.62 -1.44
CA ARG A 185 -9.31 12.07 -1.31
C ARG A 185 -7.83 12.45 -1.32
N ALA A 186 -7.00 11.78 -0.53
CA ALA A 186 -5.57 12.04 -0.48
C ALA A 186 -4.90 11.85 -1.85
N ARG A 187 -5.24 10.75 -2.53
CA ARG A 187 -4.77 10.42 -3.88
C ARG A 187 -5.20 11.47 -4.92
N ALA A 188 -6.47 11.87 -4.90
CA ALA A 188 -6.98 12.93 -5.78
C ALA A 188 -6.23 14.25 -5.57
N SER A 189 -5.89 14.60 -4.32
CA SER A 189 -5.11 15.80 -3.99
C SER A 189 -3.64 15.74 -4.43
N LEU A 190 -3.05 14.56 -4.60
CA LEU A 190 -1.68 14.42 -5.13
C LEU A 190 -1.60 14.70 -6.64
N ALA A 191 -2.71 14.50 -7.37
CA ALA A 191 -2.89 14.87 -8.78
C ALA A 191 -1.86 14.29 -9.78
N LYS A 192 -1.11 13.25 -9.42
CA LYS A 192 -0.26 12.48 -10.35
C LYS A 192 -1.09 11.38 -11.01
N TRP A 193 -0.68 10.92 -12.18
CA TRP A 193 -1.40 9.89 -12.94
C TRP A 193 -1.67 8.64 -12.09
N ALA A 194 -0.64 8.08 -11.44
CA ALA A 194 -0.79 6.89 -10.61
C ALA A 194 -1.72 7.12 -9.39
N ASP A 195 -1.66 8.30 -8.79
CA ASP A 195 -2.50 8.65 -7.65
C ASP A 195 -3.96 8.84 -8.10
N LEU A 196 -4.21 9.55 -9.20
CA LEU A 196 -5.55 9.75 -9.77
C LEU A 196 -6.19 8.43 -10.22
N ALA A 197 -5.42 7.51 -10.79
CA ALA A 197 -5.89 6.17 -11.12
C ALA A 197 -6.31 5.42 -9.84
N GLY A 198 -5.47 5.44 -8.81
CA GLY A 198 -5.80 4.83 -7.52
C GLY A 198 -7.00 5.50 -6.81
N ALA A 199 -7.22 6.81 -7.02
CA ALA A 199 -8.40 7.49 -6.50
C ALA A 199 -9.68 7.03 -7.20
N GLU A 200 -9.63 6.84 -8.53
CA GLU A 200 -10.75 6.27 -9.29
C GLU A 200 -11.07 4.85 -8.84
N GLU A 201 -10.04 4.01 -8.64
CA GLU A 201 -10.20 2.65 -8.12
C GLU A 201 -10.89 2.64 -6.74
N ASP A 202 -10.41 3.48 -5.81
CA ASP A 202 -10.99 3.58 -4.46
C ASP A 202 -12.46 4.01 -4.50
N TYR A 203 -12.80 5.02 -5.33
CA TYR A 203 -14.19 5.46 -5.46
C TYR A 203 -15.08 4.42 -6.14
N THR A 204 -14.56 3.72 -7.15
CA THR A 204 -15.31 2.67 -7.85
C THR A 204 -15.60 1.50 -6.91
N ALA A 205 -14.62 1.10 -6.09
CA ALA A 205 -14.78 0.08 -5.07
C ALA A 205 -15.91 0.37 -4.08
N LEU A 206 -16.06 1.64 -3.68
CA LEU A 206 -17.11 2.06 -2.76
C LEU A 206 -18.52 1.89 -3.33
N LEU A 207 -18.67 1.91 -4.66
CA LEU A 207 -19.95 1.70 -5.35
C LEU A 207 -20.24 0.23 -5.67
N ALA A 208 -19.28 -0.67 -5.46
CA ALA A 208 -19.45 -2.11 -5.65
C ALA A 208 -19.89 -2.82 -4.36
N ALA A 209 -20.57 -3.95 -4.50
CA ALA A 209 -20.86 -4.82 -3.36
C ALA A 209 -19.54 -5.42 -2.81
N PRO A 210 -19.45 -5.71 -1.50
CA PRO A 210 -20.44 -5.47 -0.45
C PRO A 210 -20.37 -4.06 0.18
N LEU A 211 -19.48 -3.17 -0.28
CA LEU A 211 -19.31 -1.84 0.32
C LEU A 211 -20.50 -0.91 0.02
N ALA A 212 -21.10 -1.04 -1.16
CA ALA A 212 -22.28 -0.28 -1.57
C ALA A 212 -23.47 -0.45 -0.61
N ASP A 213 -23.58 -1.61 0.04
CA ASP A 213 -24.68 -1.96 0.97
C ASP A 213 -24.57 -1.21 2.31
N VAL A 214 -23.35 -0.88 2.72
CA VAL A 214 -23.09 -0.11 3.95
C VAL A 214 -22.79 1.37 3.67
N LEU A 215 -22.80 1.79 2.41
CA LEU A 215 -22.51 3.15 1.99
C LEU A 215 -23.71 4.08 2.24
N GLY A 216 -23.53 5.04 3.13
CA GLY A 216 -24.57 6.02 3.44
C GLY A 216 -24.87 6.97 2.26
N PRO A 217 -26.07 7.60 2.20
CA PRO A 217 -26.45 8.47 1.09
C PRO A 217 -25.53 9.69 0.89
N MET A 218 -25.01 10.27 1.97
CA MET A 218 -24.06 11.40 1.91
C MET A 218 -22.71 10.96 1.35
N ASP A 219 -22.22 9.80 1.79
CA ASP A 219 -20.97 9.23 1.30
C ASP A 219 -21.10 8.85 -0.18
N ARG A 220 -22.22 8.24 -0.58
CA ARG A 220 -22.51 7.96 -2.00
C ARG A 220 -22.42 9.19 -2.89
N ARG A 221 -23.04 10.30 -2.48
CA ARG A 221 -22.93 11.58 -3.21
C ARG A 221 -21.49 12.09 -3.28
N THR A 222 -20.72 11.90 -2.22
CA THR A 222 -19.31 12.29 -2.16
C THR A 222 -18.48 11.46 -3.14
N VAL A 223 -18.70 10.15 -3.20
CA VAL A 223 -18.06 9.22 -4.15
C VAL A 223 -18.38 9.60 -5.60
N GLU A 224 -19.66 9.81 -5.91
CA GLU A 224 -20.10 10.18 -7.26
C GLU A 224 -19.54 11.54 -7.70
N ALA A 225 -19.46 12.51 -6.78
CA ALA A 225 -18.83 13.80 -7.05
C ALA A 225 -17.32 13.64 -7.29
N GLY A 226 -16.63 12.86 -6.45
CA GLY A 226 -15.20 12.56 -6.60
C GLY A 226 -14.87 11.90 -7.94
N LEU A 227 -15.66 10.93 -8.39
CA LEU A 227 -15.48 10.30 -9.71
C LEU A 227 -15.65 11.29 -10.87
N ARG A 228 -16.62 12.21 -10.76
CA ARG A 228 -16.86 13.24 -11.77
C ARG A 228 -15.67 14.20 -11.90
N GLU A 229 -14.98 14.46 -10.79
CA GLU A 229 -13.81 15.34 -10.74
C GLU A 229 -12.51 14.64 -11.17
N VAL A 230 -12.28 13.41 -10.69
CA VAL A 230 -11.02 12.67 -10.92
C VAL A 230 -10.88 12.21 -12.37
N ARG A 231 -11.95 11.74 -13.02
CA ARG A 231 -11.87 11.13 -14.36
C ARG A 231 -11.28 12.05 -15.46
N PRO A 232 -11.71 13.33 -15.58
CA PRO A 232 -11.08 14.25 -16.53
C PRO A 232 -9.60 14.50 -16.22
N GLN A 233 -9.27 14.68 -14.94
CA GLN A 233 -7.89 14.91 -14.49
C GLN A 233 -7.00 13.71 -14.79
N LEU A 234 -7.52 12.50 -14.58
CA LEU A 234 -6.82 11.25 -14.89
C LEU A 234 -6.46 11.15 -16.37
N ALA A 235 -7.40 11.45 -17.27
CA ALA A 235 -7.14 11.46 -18.71
C ALA A 235 -6.04 12.46 -19.09
N GLN A 236 -6.11 13.68 -18.53
CA GLN A 236 -5.11 14.73 -18.77
C GLN A 236 -3.73 14.36 -18.21
N ALA A 237 -3.66 13.86 -16.97
CA ALA A 237 -2.41 13.47 -16.32
C ALA A 237 -1.75 12.30 -17.06
N LYS A 238 -2.55 11.32 -17.52
CA LYS A 238 -2.08 10.22 -18.36
C LYS A 238 -1.40 10.73 -19.62
N GLU A 239 -2.06 11.60 -20.39
CA GLU A 239 -1.48 12.16 -21.62
C GLU A 239 -0.20 12.96 -21.36
N ALA A 240 -0.20 13.81 -20.33
CA ALA A 240 0.94 14.64 -19.97
C ALA A 240 2.16 13.81 -19.53
N GLU A 241 1.97 12.86 -18.61
CA GLU A 241 3.06 12.02 -18.11
C GLU A 241 3.57 11.05 -19.19
N MET A 242 2.70 10.49 -20.03
CA MET A 242 3.15 9.67 -21.18
C MET A 242 3.98 10.48 -22.18
N ALA A 243 3.58 11.73 -22.47
CA ALA A 243 4.35 12.62 -23.35
C ALA A 243 5.72 12.95 -22.74
N GLU A 244 5.79 13.22 -21.43
CA GLU A 244 7.05 13.46 -20.72
C GLU A 244 7.96 12.22 -20.74
N MET A 245 7.42 11.03 -20.46
CA MET A 245 8.16 9.77 -20.49
C MET A 245 8.72 9.47 -21.89
N MET A 246 7.91 9.68 -22.93
CA MET A 246 8.36 9.53 -24.32
C MET A 246 9.46 10.53 -24.67
N GLY A 247 9.35 11.78 -24.20
CA GLY A 247 10.41 12.77 -24.34
C GLY A 247 11.72 12.32 -23.70
N LYS A 248 11.68 11.89 -22.43
CA LYS A 248 12.87 11.38 -21.73
C LYS A 248 13.48 10.16 -22.41
N LEU A 249 12.66 9.22 -22.89
CA LEU A 249 13.13 8.04 -23.62
C LEU A 249 13.79 8.44 -24.95
N LYS A 250 13.22 9.43 -25.64
CA LYS A 250 13.78 10.01 -26.86
C LYS A 250 15.14 10.65 -26.58
N ASP A 251 15.25 11.45 -25.53
CA ASP A 251 16.50 12.12 -25.14
C ASP A 251 17.58 11.12 -24.74
N MET A 252 17.22 10.08 -23.98
CA MET A 252 18.14 8.98 -23.65
C MET A 252 18.60 8.24 -24.92
N GLY A 253 17.67 7.92 -25.83
CA GLY A 253 17.99 7.31 -27.12
C GLY A 253 18.92 8.19 -27.96
N ASN A 254 18.67 9.50 -27.99
CA ASN A 254 19.51 10.49 -28.67
C ASN A 254 20.91 10.61 -28.06
N GLY A 255 21.05 10.47 -26.74
CA GLY A 255 22.36 10.43 -26.08
C GLY A 255 23.22 9.27 -26.56
N VAL A 256 22.64 8.08 -26.74
CA VAL A 256 23.33 6.90 -27.27
C VAL A 256 23.58 7.01 -28.78
N LEU A 257 22.54 7.36 -29.53
CA LEU A 257 22.60 7.50 -30.99
C LEU A 257 23.53 8.64 -31.42
N GLY A 258 23.63 9.71 -30.63
CA GLY A 258 24.51 10.84 -30.87
C GLY A 258 25.98 10.46 -30.94
N LEU A 259 26.42 9.42 -30.22
CA LEU A 259 27.79 8.87 -30.32
C LEU A 259 28.12 8.33 -31.71
N PHE A 260 27.09 8.00 -32.50
CA PHE A 260 27.19 7.51 -33.87
C PHE A 260 26.77 8.58 -34.90
N GLY A 261 26.54 9.82 -34.48
CA GLY A 261 26.03 10.90 -35.34
C GLY A 261 24.57 10.73 -35.74
N LEU A 262 23.79 9.99 -34.95
CA LEU A 262 22.39 9.65 -35.19
C LEU A 262 21.46 10.28 -34.14
N SER A 263 20.17 10.30 -34.44
CA SER A 263 19.06 10.73 -33.60
C SER A 263 17.86 9.80 -33.83
N THR A 264 17.00 9.68 -32.83
CA THR A 264 15.67 9.06 -32.93
C THR A 264 14.83 9.68 -34.05
N ASP A 265 15.06 10.95 -34.41
CA ASP A 265 14.39 11.61 -35.54
C ASP A 265 14.83 11.09 -36.91
N ASN A 266 15.99 10.40 -36.99
CA ASN A 266 16.41 9.74 -38.22
C ASN A 266 15.57 8.50 -38.54
N PHE A 267 14.75 8.01 -37.60
CA PHE A 267 13.96 6.78 -37.74
C PHE A 267 12.46 7.13 -37.85
N LYS A 268 11.90 7.05 -39.06
CA LYS A 268 10.48 7.36 -39.35
C LYS A 268 9.63 6.10 -39.49
N PHE A 269 8.67 5.93 -38.59
CA PHE A 269 7.76 4.78 -38.61
C PHE A 269 6.54 5.10 -39.47
N GLU A 270 6.23 4.22 -40.43
CA GLU A 270 5.00 4.27 -41.23
C GLU A 270 4.15 3.03 -40.93
N LYS A 271 2.84 3.24 -40.73
CA LYS A 271 1.88 2.15 -40.49
C LYS A 271 1.25 1.73 -41.83
N GLY A 272 1.47 0.49 -42.24
CA GLY A 272 0.88 -0.08 -43.46
C GLY A 272 -0.58 -0.50 -43.27
N GLU A 273 -1.32 -0.63 -44.38
CA GLU A 273 -2.76 -0.98 -44.41
C GLU A 273 -3.13 -2.29 -43.68
N GLY A 274 -2.17 -3.21 -43.48
CA GLY A 274 -2.37 -4.48 -42.76
C GLY A 274 -2.00 -4.46 -41.27
N GLY A 275 -1.71 -3.28 -40.69
CA GLY A 275 -1.28 -3.16 -39.29
C GLY A 275 0.20 -3.44 -39.03
N GLY A 276 0.99 -3.79 -40.06
CA GLY A 276 2.44 -3.88 -39.99
C GLY A 276 3.11 -2.49 -39.95
N TYR A 277 4.24 -2.39 -39.24
CA TYR A 277 5.05 -1.17 -39.15
C TYR A 277 6.31 -1.31 -40.01
N SER A 278 6.56 -0.36 -40.91
CA SER A 278 7.83 -0.24 -41.65
C SER A 278 8.67 0.90 -41.09
N MET A 279 9.97 0.66 -40.96
CA MET A 279 10.93 1.63 -40.45
C MET A 279 11.76 2.22 -41.59
N GLN A 280 11.60 3.51 -41.85
CA GLN A 280 12.37 4.26 -42.85
C GLN A 280 13.48 5.07 -42.15
N PHE A 281 14.71 5.01 -42.65
CA PHE A 281 15.82 5.79 -42.11
C PHE A 281 16.12 7.01 -42.99
N ASP A 282 16.14 8.20 -42.40
CA ASP A 282 16.41 9.50 -43.04
C ASP A 282 17.76 10.05 -42.55
N GLN A 283 18.78 9.98 -43.41
CA GLN A 283 20.16 10.41 -43.09
C GLN A 283 20.31 11.91 -42.80
N ASN A 284 19.33 12.76 -43.15
CA ASN A 284 19.47 14.21 -43.11
C ASN A 284 18.59 14.91 -42.06
N ALA A 285 17.88 14.16 -41.21
CA ALA A 285 16.96 14.70 -40.22
C ALA A 285 17.65 15.53 -39.12
N GLY A 286 18.92 15.24 -38.76
CA GLY A 286 19.65 15.89 -37.66
C GLY A 286 20.60 17.05 -38.02
N LYS A 287 20.83 17.35 -39.31
CA LYS A 287 21.84 18.35 -39.75
C LYS A 287 21.32 19.79 -39.93
N ARG A 288 20.04 20.06 -39.65
CA ARG A 288 19.39 21.35 -39.96
C ARG A 288 19.51 22.45 -38.89
N GLY A 289 20.34 22.26 -37.85
CA GLY A 289 20.47 23.19 -36.72
C GLY A 289 21.78 23.99 -36.61
N SER A 290 22.75 23.80 -37.50
CA SER A 290 24.03 24.54 -37.47
C SER A 290 24.26 25.29 -38.78
N SER A 291 23.74 26.51 -38.88
CA SER A 291 24.21 27.54 -39.82
C SER A 291 23.97 28.91 -39.20
#